data_AF-A0A0N0ZS11-F1
#
_entry.id   AF-A0A0N0ZS11-F1
#
_cell.length_a   1.000
_cell.length_b   1.000
_cell.length_c   1.000
_cell.angle_alpha   90.00
_cell.angle_beta   90.00
_cell.angle_gamma   90.00
#
_symmetry.space_group_name_H-M   'P 1'
#
loop_
_entity.id
_entity.type
_entity.pdbx_description
1 polymer ?
#
loop_
_entity_poly.entity_id
_entity_poly.type
_entity_poly.pdbx_seq_one_letter_code
_entity_poly.pdbx_strand_id
1 'polypeptide(L)'
;MRLLQVALPLPLPPMTYLPPLGQEGVDGEEALGKRIAVPWRGEVRVGVVVGEGGRPSHALRHAIAYLDSRPYLRPEEILFLEEAARYLFAPLGQVLADFLPPFPELRHRVRLYPGADPALLPRGLEGLVTWQEAKGFDPKLLDYLREAGVLQEEVAFKEGRKVLIPPGEAAS
;
A
#
# COMPACT_ATOMS: atom_id res chain seq x y z
N MET A 1 -18.58 7.64 1.44
CA MET A 1 -17.18 7.20 1.53
C MET A 1 -16.86 6.41 0.28
N ARG A 2 -15.84 6.83 -0.49
CA ARG A 2 -15.41 6.10 -1.70
C ARG A 2 -14.73 4.79 -1.28
N LEU A 3 -14.86 3.76 -2.11
CA LEU A 3 -14.24 2.45 -1.90
C LEU A 3 -13.27 2.21 -3.07
N LEU A 4 -12.04 1.86 -2.76
CA LEU A 4 -11.00 1.60 -3.76
C LEU A 4 -10.96 0.11 -4.08
N GLN A 5 -10.93 -0.24 -5.36
CA GLN A 5 -10.56 -1.58 -5.82
C GLN A 5 -9.05 -1.60 -6.06
N VAL A 6 -8.34 -2.44 -5.30
CA VAL A 6 -6.88 -2.52 -5.32
C VAL A 6 -6.45 -3.91 -5.80
N ALA A 7 -5.74 -3.98 -6.92
CA ALA A 7 -5.09 -5.19 -7.38
C ALA A 7 -3.74 -5.34 -6.67
N LEU A 8 -3.57 -6.43 -5.91
CA LEU A 8 -2.28 -6.82 -5.32
C LEU A 8 -1.54 -7.74 -6.30
N PRO A 9 -0.19 -7.72 -6.38
CA PRO A 9 0.60 -8.68 -7.16
C PRO A 9 0.54 -10.08 -6.51
N LEU A 10 -0.63 -10.70 -6.59
CA LEU A 10 -1.04 -11.95 -5.96
C LEU A 10 -2.06 -12.65 -6.86
N PRO A 11 -2.21 -13.98 -6.79
CA PRO A 11 -3.21 -14.72 -7.56
C PRO A 11 -4.64 -14.52 -6.99
N LEU A 12 -5.07 -13.27 -6.92
CA LEU A 12 -6.34 -12.83 -6.34
C LEU A 12 -7.01 -11.79 -7.24
N PRO A 13 -8.36 -11.70 -7.21
CA PRO A 13 -9.06 -10.56 -7.79
C PRO A 13 -8.76 -9.28 -7.00
N PRO A 14 -9.13 -8.10 -7.54
CA PRO A 14 -9.04 -6.84 -6.81
C PRO A 14 -9.76 -6.90 -5.45
N MET A 15 -9.17 -6.24 -4.47
CA MET A 15 -9.66 -6.19 -3.10
C MET A 15 -10.16 -4.79 -2.75
N THR A 16 -11.20 -4.73 -1.92
CA THR A 16 -11.81 -3.45 -1.54
C THR A 16 -11.13 -2.86 -0.31
N TYR A 17 -10.71 -1.60 -0.39
CA TYR A 17 -10.14 -0.84 0.72
C TYR A 17 -10.80 0.54 0.85
N LEU A 18 -10.76 1.12 2.04
CA LEU A 18 -11.05 2.54 2.23
C LEU A 18 -9.81 3.37 1.82
N PRO A 19 -9.98 4.62 1.34
CA PRO A 19 -8.86 5.52 1.07
C PRO A 19 -7.97 5.72 2.31
N PRO A 20 -6.69 6.11 2.15
CA PRO A 20 -5.86 6.48 3.30
C PRO A 20 -6.55 7.52 4.19
N LEU A 21 -6.42 7.33 5.52
CA LEU A 21 -7.01 8.24 6.50
C LEU A 21 -6.52 9.67 6.27
N GLY A 22 -7.44 10.64 6.26
CA GLY A 22 -7.15 12.04 5.99
C GLY A 22 -6.92 12.38 4.51
N GLN A 23 -7.06 11.40 3.61
CA GLN A 23 -6.97 11.57 2.15
C GLN A 23 -8.26 11.10 1.46
N GLU A 24 -9.39 11.12 2.15
CA GLU A 24 -10.70 10.70 1.62
C GLU A 24 -11.23 11.62 0.52
N GLY A 25 -10.69 12.83 0.42
CA GLY A 25 -11.01 13.83 -0.60
C GLY A 25 -10.24 13.67 -1.92
N VAL A 26 -9.27 12.74 -2.00
CA VAL A 26 -8.63 12.39 -3.28
C VAL A 26 -9.68 11.71 -4.15
N ASP A 27 -10.00 12.30 -5.30
CA ASP A 27 -11.01 11.75 -6.19
C ASP A 27 -10.57 10.40 -6.76
N GLY A 28 -11.54 9.54 -7.04
CA GLY A 28 -11.31 8.20 -7.60
C GLY A 28 -10.47 8.18 -8.85
N GLU A 29 -10.74 9.12 -9.74
CA GLU A 29 -9.98 9.32 -10.97
C GLU A 29 -8.53 9.71 -10.69
N GLU A 30 -8.28 10.49 -9.63
CA GLU A 30 -6.92 10.84 -9.21
C GLU A 30 -6.21 9.68 -8.51
N ALA A 31 -6.96 8.74 -7.92
CA ALA A 31 -6.42 7.54 -7.28
C ALA A 31 -6.10 6.43 -8.29
N LEU A 32 -6.85 6.36 -9.40
CA LEU A 32 -6.71 5.31 -10.42
C LEU A 32 -5.27 5.20 -10.92
N GLY A 33 -4.75 3.97 -10.96
CA GLY A 33 -3.41 3.65 -11.43
C GLY A 33 -2.27 4.00 -10.48
N LYS A 34 -2.51 4.67 -9.35
CA LYS A 34 -1.48 4.89 -8.32
C LYS A 34 -1.15 3.60 -7.59
N ARG A 35 0.13 3.42 -7.25
CA ARG A 35 0.51 2.40 -6.28
C ARG A 35 0.09 2.85 -4.89
N ILE A 36 -0.43 1.91 -4.13
CA ILE A 36 -1.01 2.15 -2.81
C ILE A 36 -0.52 1.08 -1.84
N ALA A 37 -0.12 1.49 -0.64
CA ALA A 37 0.21 0.58 0.45
C ALA A 37 -1.06 0.23 1.21
N VAL A 38 -1.28 -1.07 1.45
CA VAL A 38 -2.45 -1.57 2.16
C VAL A 38 -2.07 -2.60 3.22
N PRO A 39 -2.86 -2.76 4.30
CA PRO A 39 -2.67 -3.86 5.22
C PRO A 39 -3.08 -5.18 4.57
N TRP A 40 -2.24 -6.20 4.70
CA TRP A 40 -2.46 -7.54 4.18
C TRP A 40 -1.86 -8.58 5.13
N ARG A 41 -2.73 -9.37 5.78
CA ARG A 41 -2.36 -10.46 6.71
C ARG A 41 -1.35 -10.03 7.80
N GLY A 42 -1.55 -8.85 8.36
CA GLY A 42 -0.69 -8.26 9.41
C GLY A 42 0.53 -7.50 8.89
N GLU A 43 0.86 -7.63 7.60
CA GLU A 43 1.96 -6.90 6.96
C GLU A 43 1.42 -5.78 6.05
N VAL A 44 2.34 -5.03 5.43
CA VAL A 44 2.03 -4.05 4.39
C VAL A 44 2.34 -4.63 3.03
N ARG A 45 1.42 -4.45 2.08
CA ARG A 45 1.62 -4.83 0.68
C ARG A 45 1.34 -3.65 -0.24
N VAL A 46 2.07 -3.59 -1.34
CA VAL A 46 1.82 -2.63 -2.41
C VAL A 46 0.89 -3.24 -3.44
N GLY A 47 -0.16 -2.51 -3.79
CA GLY A 47 -1.02 -2.79 -4.92
C GLY A 47 -1.17 -1.59 -5.83
N VAL A 48 -2.02 -1.71 -6.84
CA VAL A 48 -2.42 -0.62 -7.72
C VAL A 48 -3.93 -0.42 -7.60
N VAL A 49 -4.38 0.82 -7.51
CA VAL A 49 -5.81 1.14 -7.61
C VAL A 49 -6.25 0.91 -9.05
N VAL A 50 -7.17 -0.03 -9.26
CA VAL A 50 -7.67 -0.40 -10.60
C VAL A 50 -9.11 0.05 -10.84
N GLY A 51 -9.77 0.58 -9.81
CA GLY A 51 -11.10 1.15 -9.96
C GLY A 51 -11.67 1.60 -8.63
N GLU A 52 -12.95 2.00 -8.68
CA GLU A 52 -13.75 2.31 -7.50
C GLU A 52 -14.93 1.36 -7.37
N GLY A 53 -15.47 1.26 -6.17
CA GLY A 53 -16.66 0.49 -5.85
C GLY A 53 -16.37 -0.69 -4.93
N GLY A 54 -17.29 -1.65 -4.90
CA GLY A 54 -17.31 -2.71 -3.91
C GLY A 54 -18.50 -2.57 -2.96
N ARG A 55 -18.71 -3.59 -2.12
CA ARG A 55 -19.80 -3.55 -1.15
C ARG A 55 -19.28 -2.90 0.14
N PRO A 56 -19.94 -1.84 0.64
CA PRO A 56 -19.57 -1.28 1.93
C PRO A 56 -19.72 -2.36 3.01
N SER A 57 -18.73 -2.43 3.88
CA SER A 57 -18.71 -3.33 5.03
C SER A 57 -17.97 -2.65 6.17
N HIS A 58 -18.44 -2.87 7.40
CA HIS A 58 -17.78 -2.37 8.61
C HIS A 58 -16.40 -3.02 8.84
N ALA A 59 -16.09 -4.11 8.14
CA ALA A 59 -14.80 -4.79 8.22
C ALA A 59 -13.77 -4.26 7.20
N LEU A 60 -14.11 -3.26 6.39
CA LEU A 60 -13.16 -2.69 5.42
C LEU A 60 -12.04 -1.95 6.15
N ARG A 61 -10.81 -2.25 5.76
CA ARG A 61 -9.61 -1.58 6.27
C ARG A 61 -9.27 -0.38 5.40
N HIS A 62 -8.73 0.66 6.04
CA HIS A 62 -8.10 1.75 5.32
C HIS A 62 -6.81 1.29 4.65
N ALA A 63 -6.57 1.75 3.43
CA ALA A 63 -5.24 1.81 2.87
C ALA A 63 -4.35 2.70 3.75
N ILE A 64 -3.04 2.51 3.67
CA ILE A 64 -2.08 3.21 4.53
C ILE A 64 -1.63 4.51 3.87
N ALA A 65 -1.22 4.44 2.59
CA ALA A 65 -0.73 5.60 1.86
C ALA A 65 -0.76 5.37 0.34
N TYR A 66 -1.05 6.42 -0.43
CA TYR A 66 -0.66 6.49 -1.83
C TYR A 66 0.87 6.68 -1.92
N LEU A 67 1.52 5.93 -2.80
CA LEU A 67 2.98 5.90 -2.91
C LEU A 67 3.52 6.72 -4.08
N ASP A 68 2.63 7.14 -4.99
CA ASP A 68 2.98 7.93 -6.16
C ASP A 68 2.16 9.23 -6.20
N SER A 69 2.81 10.33 -6.59
CA SER A 69 2.13 11.62 -6.82
C SER A 69 1.31 11.62 -8.11
N ARG A 70 1.63 10.73 -9.06
CA ARG A 70 0.94 10.54 -10.33
C ARG A 70 0.65 9.05 -10.54
N PRO A 71 -0.35 8.68 -11.36
CA PRO A 71 -0.61 7.28 -11.66
C PRO A 71 0.65 6.57 -12.19
N TYR A 72 0.93 5.39 -11.64
CA TYR A 72 1.97 4.50 -12.12
C TYR A 72 1.53 3.80 -13.41
N LEU A 73 0.23 3.45 -13.48
CA LEU A 73 -0.43 2.96 -14.68
C LEU A 73 -1.44 3.99 -15.19
N ARG A 74 -1.53 4.12 -16.50
CA ARG A 74 -2.59 4.89 -17.17
C ARG A 74 -3.89 4.09 -17.19
N PRO A 75 -5.06 4.75 -17.31
CA PRO A 75 -6.34 4.06 -17.41
C PRO A 75 -6.37 3.01 -18.54
N GLU A 76 -5.75 3.28 -19.69
CA GLU A 76 -5.70 2.34 -20.82
C GLU A 76 -4.85 1.10 -20.52
N GLU A 77 -3.81 1.23 -19.70
CA GLU A 77 -2.96 0.12 -19.27
C GLU A 77 -3.71 -0.78 -18.27
N ILE A 78 -4.51 -0.17 -17.39
CA ILE A 78 -5.39 -0.94 -16.48
C ILE A 78 -6.43 -1.71 -17.28
N LEU A 79 -7.10 -1.06 -18.24
CA LEU A 79 -8.05 -1.70 -19.14
C LEU A 79 -7.40 -2.87 -19.90
N PHE A 80 -6.18 -2.68 -20.43
CA PHE A 80 -5.43 -3.74 -21.07
C PHE A 80 -5.18 -4.93 -20.14
N LEU A 81 -4.75 -4.70 -18.90
CA LEU A 81 -4.51 -5.76 -17.92
C LEU A 81 -5.79 -6.50 -17.54
N GLU A 82 -6.93 -5.79 -17.45
CA GLU A 82 -8.25 -6.39 -17.21
C GLU A 82 -8.72 -7.26 -18.38
N GLU A 83 -8.54 -6.79 -19.62
CA GLU A 83 -8.79 -7.59 -20.83
C GLU A 83 -7.90 -8.83 -20.88
N ALA A 84 -6.60 -8.68 -20.59
CA ALA A 84 -5.65 -9.78 -20.55
C ALA A 84 -6.04 -10.81 -19.48
N ALA A 85 -6.42 -10.38 -18.28
CA ALA A 85 -6.90 -11.25 -17.21
C ALA A 85 -8.12 -12.07 -17.64
N ARG A 86 -9.09 -11.44 -18.32
CA ARG A 86 -10.25 -12.15 -18.88
C ARG A 86 -9.87 -13.14 -19.97
N TYR A 87 -9.01 -12.75 -20.90
CA TYR A 87 -8.57 -13.60 -22.00
C TYR A 87 -7.78 -14.82 -21.52
N LEU A 88 -6.91 -14.62 -20.53
CA LEU A 88 -6.06 -15.66 -19.95
C LEU A 88 -6.76 -16.51 -18.89
N PHE A 89 -8.01 -16.18 -18.54
CA PHE A 89 -8.74 -16.79 -17.41
C PHE A 89 -7.91 -16.76 -16.11
N ALA A 90 -7.18 -15.66 -15.88
CA ALA A 90 -6.29 -15.47 -14.74
C ALA A 90 -6.77 -14.32 -13.84
N PRO A 91 -6.51 -14.36 -12.52
CA PRO A 91 -6.79 -13.23 -11.64
C PRO A 91 -6.00 -11.99 -12.06
N LEU A 92 -6.61 -10.80 -12.01
CA LEU A 92 -5.94 -9.54 -12.38
C LEU A 92 -4.65 -9.31 -11.60
N GLY A 93 -4.62 -9.66 -10.31
CA GLY A 93 -3.40 -9.55 -9.50
C GLY A 93 -2.25 -10.43 -9.98
N GLN A 94 -2.55 -11.59 -10.59
CA GLN A 94 -1.54 -12.46 -11.21
C GLN A 94 -1.01 -11.83 -12.49
N VAL A 95 -1.90 -11.36 -13.36
CA VAL A 95 -1.51 -10.67 -14.60
C VAL A 95 -0.66 -9.43 -14.30
N LEU A 96 -1.03 -8.67 -13.26
CA LEU A 96 -0.24 -7.53 -12.78
C LEU A 96 1.18 -7.95 -12.36
N ALA A 97 1.31 -9.05 -11.60
CA ALA A 97 2.59 -9.56 -11.16
C ALA A 97 3.47 -10.05 -12.33
N ASP A 98 2.87 -10.59 -13.38
CA ASP A 98 3.59 -11.12 -14.54
C ASP A 98 4.01 -10.02 -15.54
N PHE A 99 3.23 -8.93 -15.64
CA PHE A 99 3.45 -7.86 -16.62
C PHE A 99 4.23 -6.67 -16.07
N LEU A 100 4.25 -6.43 -14.76
CA LEU A 100 4.92 -5.28 -14.16
C LEU A 100 6.27 -5.66 -13.54
N PRO A 101 7.26 -4.74 -13.57
CA PRO A 101 8.46 -4.89 -12.76
C PRO A 101 8.12 -5.06 -11.29
N PRO A 102 8.92 -5.81 -10.51
CA PRO A 102 8.73 -5.92 -9.08
C PRO A 102 8.76 -4.52 -8.44
N PHE A 103 7.82 -4.24 -7.54
CA PHE A 103 7.79 -2.96 -6.85
C PHE A 103 9.02 -2.77 -5.96
N PRO A 104 9.54 -1.53 -5.81
CA PRO A 104 10.67 -1.25 -4.94
C PRO A 104 10.39 -1.66 -3.49
N GLU A 105 11.46 -1.93 -2.74
CA GLU A 105 11.33 -2.18 -1.30
C GLU A 105 10.66 -0.99 -0.60
N LEU A 106 9.77 -1.31 0.34
CA LEU A 106 9.14 -0.31 1.19
C LEU A 106 10.00 -0.02 2.43
N ARG A 107 10.03 1.25 2.81
CA ARG A 107 10.29 1.70 4.18
C ARG A 107 8.95 1.87 4.86
N HIS A 108 8.73 1.13 5.95
CA HIS A 108 7.50 1.18 6.73
C HIS A 108 7.88 1.53 8.16
N ARG A 109 7.49 2.72 8.58
CA ARG A 109 7.72 3.22 9.94
C ARG A 109 6.41 3.29 10.68
N VAL A 110 6.47 2.97 11.96
CA VAL A 110 5.33 2.93 12.87
C VAL A 110 5.65 3.71 14.13
N ARG A 111 4.62 4.32 14.70
CA ARG A 111 4.63 4.81 16.08
C ARG A 111 3.23 4.72 16.67
N LEU A 112 3.16 4.78 18.00
CA LEU A 112 1.93 4.97 18.73
C LEU A 112 1.38 6.37 18.42
N TYR A 113 0.06 6.46 18.25
CA TYR A 113 -0.64 7.73 18.14
C TYR A 113 -0.33 8.59 19.37
N PRO A 114 0.05 9.88 19.22
CA PRO A 114 0.50 10.71 20.35
C PRO A 114 -0.48 10.83 21.52
N GLY A 115 -1.79 10.64 21.27
CA GLY A 115 -2.83 10.65 22.31
C GLY A 115 -3.15 9.30 22.95
N ALA A 116 -2.47 8.22 22.56
CA ALA A 116 -2.68 6.89 23.14
C ALA A 116 -1.74 6.67 24.35
N ASP A 117 -2.23 6.01 25.38
CA ASP A 117 -1.48 5.75 26.61
C ASP A 117 -0.45 4.61 26.39
N PRO A 118 0.86 4.89 26.47
CA PRO A 118 1.89 3.86 26.31
C PRO A 118 1.83 2.76 27.37
N ALA A 119 1.24 3.02 28.54
CA ALA A 119 1.10 2.02 29.60
C ALA A 119 0.15 0.87 29.22
N LEU A 120 -0.72 1.08 28.22
CA LEU A 120 -1.65 0.08 27.71
C LEU A 120 -1.08 -0.77 26.58
N LEU A 121 0.18 -0.53 26.19
CA LEU A 121 0.82 -1.31 25.13
C LEU A 121 1.09 -2.75 25.57
N PRO A 122 0.88 -3.74 24.68
CA PRO A 122 1.43 -5.07 24.84
C PRO A 122 2.96 -5.03 25.02
N ARG A 123 3.49 -6.00 25.77
CA ARG A 123 4.94 -6.15 25.96
C ARG A 123 5.66 -6.25 24.62
N GLY A 124 6.78 -5.55 24.48
CA GLY A 124 7.59 -5.52 23.26
C GLY A 124 7.24 -4.39 22.28
N LEU A 125 6.24 -3.56 22.59
CA LEU A 125 5.86 -2.39 21.78
C LEU A 125 6.24 -1.05 22.44
N GLU A 126 6.91 -1.06 23.59
CA GLU A 126 7.16 0.12 24.43
C GLU A 126 7.94 1.21 23.68
N GLY A 127 8.79 0.82 22.74
CA GLY A 127 9.56 1.75 21.92
C GLY A 127 8.72 2.52 20.89
N LEU A 128 7.45 2.14 20.63
CA LEU A 128 6.61 2.78 19.62
C LEU A 128 6.21 4.22 19.99
N VAL A 129 6.59 4.74 21.16
CA VAL A 129 6.47 6.18 21.49
C VAL A 129 7.17 7.09 20.48
N THR A 130 8.17 6.58 19.76
CA THR A 130 8.84 7.28 18.66
C THR A 130 8.74 6.48 17.37
N TRP A 131 9.00 7.14 16.24
CA TRP A 131 9.01 6.48 14.93
C TRP A 131 10.10 5.43 14.83
N GLN A 132 9.69 4.18 14.59
CA GLN A 132 10.59 3.05 14.38
C GLN A 132 10.27 2.31 13.09
N GLU A 133 11.23 1.58 12.54
CA GLU A 133 10.97 0.64 11.45
C GLU A 133 10.02 -0.45 11.94
N ALA A 134 8.95 -0.73 11.19
CA ALA A 134 7.98 -1.76 11.54
C ALA A 134 8.60 -3.16 11.50
N LYS A 135 9.64 -3.34 10.68
CA LYS A 135 10.39 -4.58 10.60
C LYS A 135 11.05 -4.89 11.94
N GLY A 136 10.61 -5.98 12.57
CA GLY A 136 11.11 -6.44 13.87
C GLY A 136 10.03 -6.51 14.95
N PHE A 137 8.87 -5.87 14.72
CA PHE A 137 7.69 -6.06 15.55
C PHE A 137 6.85 -7.25 15.08
N ASP A 138 6.07 -7.83 15.99
CA ASP A 138 5.10 -8.87 15.64
C ASP A 138 3.98 -8.28 14.75
N PRO A 139 3.78 -8.79 13.51
CA PRO A 139 2.72 -8.31 12.62
C PRO A 139 1.33 -8.36 13.24
N LYS A 140 1.02 -9.34 14.10
CA LYS A 140 -0.29 -9.43 14.77
C LYS A 140 -0.50 -8.31 15.78
N LEU A 141 0.55 -7.92 16.50
CA LEU A 141 0.48 -6.82 17.44
C LEU A 141 0.33 -5.48 16.73
N LEU A 142 1.05 -5.26 15.62
CA LEU A 142 0.84 -4.08 14.79
C LEU A 142 -0.58 -4.03 14.22
N ASP A 143 -1.13 -5.18 13.80
CA ASP A 143 -2.49 -5.25 13.31
C ASP A 143 -3.53 -4.93 14.38
N TYR A 144 -3.32 -5.41 15.62
CA TYR A 144 -4.16 -5.05 16.76
C TYR A 144 -4.15 -3.54 17.03
N LEU A 145 -2.97 -2.88 17.02
CA LEU A 145 -2.89 -1.43 17.21
C LEU A 145 -3.54 -0.65 16.06
N ARG A 146 -3.46 -1.18 14.83
CA ARG A 146 -4.13 -0.61 13.65
C ARG A 146 -5.64 -0.69 13.78
N GLU A 147 -6.18 -1.84 14.19
CA GLU A 147 -7.62 -2.04 14.44
C GLU A 147 -8.13 -1.15 15.58
N ALA A 148 -7.33 -0.96 16.62
CA ALA A 148 -7.64 -0.05 17.72
C ALA A 148 -7.52 1.44 17.34
N GLY A 149 -7.03 1.77 16.14
CA GLY A 149 -6.87 3.16 15.68
C GLY A 149 -5.77 3.94 16.41
N VAL A 150 -4.86 3.25 17.08
CA VAL A 150 -3.78 3.86 17.87
C VAL A 150 -2.41 3.72 17.19
N LEU A 151 -2.34 3.16 15.98
CA LEU A 151 -1.11 3.07 15.21
C LEU A 151 -1.04 4.21 14.17
N GLN A 152 0.05 4.97 14.18
CA GLN A 152 0.41 5.85 13.08
C GLN A 152 1.47 5.18 12.21
N GLU A 153 1.32 5.34 10.90
CA GLU A 153 2.13 4.64 9.91
C GLU A 153 2.61 5.60 8.83
N GLU A 154 3.90 5.50 8.50
CA GLU A 154 4.52 6.16 7.36
C GLU A 154 5.05 5.08 6.43
N VAL A 155 4.56 5.06 5.18
CA VAL A 155 5.02 4.12 4.16
C VAL A 155 5.48 4.89 2.94
N ALA A 156 6.68 4.56 2.47
CA ALA A 156 7.25 5.11 1.24
C ALA A 156 8.15 4.05 0.58
N PHE A 157 8.39 4.17 -0.72
CA PHE A 157 9.45 3.39 -1.35
C PHE A 157 10.81 3.82 -0.79
N LYS A 158 11.70 2.86 -0.54
CA LYS A 158 13.11 3.15 -0.31
C LYS A 158 13.69 3.74 -1.58
N GLU A 159 14.49 4.79 -1.45
CA GLU A 159 15.29 5.27 -2.57
C GLU A 159 16.14 4.12 -3.09
N GLY A 160 16.02 3.81 -4.38
CA GLY A 160 16.87 2.80 -5.02
C GLY A 160 18.34 3.18 -4.82
N ARG A 161 19.21 2.19 -4.62
CA ARG A 161 20.66 2.43 -4.74
C ARG A 161 20.89 3.10 -6.09
N LYS A 162 21.51 4.29 -6.11
CA LYS A 162 21.96 4.93 -7.35
C LYS A 162 22.75 3.88 -8.14
N VAL A 163 22.17 3.37 -9.22
CA VAL A 163 22.88 2.44 -10.10
C VAL A 163 23.99 3.24 -10.78
N LEU A 164 25.16 2.62 -10.86
CA LEU A 164 26.40 3.20 -11.38
C LEU A 164 26.16 4.02 -12.66
N ILE A 165 26.51 5.30 -12.60
CA ILE A 165 26.68 6.11 -13.80
C ILE A 165 27.85 5.49 -14.58
N PRO A 166 27.69 5.19 -15.87
CA PRO A 166 28.81 4.73 -16.69
C PRO A 166 29.97 5.73 -16.57
N PRO A 167 31.23 5.28 -16.42
CA PRO A 167 32.38 6.17 -16.39
C PRO A 167 32.56 6.77 -17.79
N GLY A 168 31.87 7.89 -18.05
CA GLY A 168 31.85 8.59 -19.34
C GLY A 168 30.97 9.85 -19.34
N GLU A 169 29.98 9.96 -18.45
CA GLU A 169 29.05 11.10 -18.41
C GLU A 169 29.32 12.10 -17.28
N ALA A 170 30.36 11.90 -16.45
CA ALA A 170 30.68 12.81 -15.34
C ALA A 170 31.55 14.02 -15.73
N ALA A 171 31.78 14.26 -17.02
CA ALA A 171 32.54 15.42 -17.49
C ALA A 171 31.95 15.97 -18.79
N SER A 172 31.06 16.95 -18.65
CA SER A 172 30.83 18.03 -19.62
C SER A 172 30.33 19.25 -18.87
#